data_AF-A0A0B2R652-F1
#
_entry.id   AF-A0A0B2R652-F1
#
_cell.length_a   1.000
_cell.length_b   1.000
_cell.length_c   1.000
_cell.angle_alpha   90.00
_cell.angle_beta   90.00
_cell.angle_gamma   90.00
#
_symmetry.space_group_name_H-M   'P 1'
#
loop_
_entity.id
_entity.type
_entity.pdbx_description
1 polymer ?
#
loop_
_entity_poly.entity_id
_entity_poly.type
_entity_poly.pdbx_seq_one_letter_code
_entity_poly.pdbx_strand_id
1 'polypeptide(L)'
;MSRERQERERLYEQCLQAPTPLRHLTQKEREREAEREKLGLISKDRQREIDMMKRKDDKFKVSEKPTIIGTPGLDYVSLGLVDVDKLPKYDLTVEDGRRLAKEYSRVLMRKHRARQAAESNLLRMKKEAIEALPEGLREAALVPDLAPFPVNRFMATLTPPIEGYIEQVREAANRISGKEKIR
;
A
#
# COMPACT_ATOMS: atom_id res chain seq x y z
N MET A 1 -11.83 -34.70 28.25
CA MET A 1 -11.85 -33.29 27.79
C MET A 1 -12.56 -33.25 26.44
N SER A 2 -13.55 -32.37 26.25
CA SER A 2 -14.24 -32.22 24.95
C SER A 2 -13.24 -31.83 23.84
N ARG A 3 -13.43 -32.32 22.61
CA ARG A 3 -12.60 -31.95 21.45
C ARG A 3 -12.52 -30.43 21.27
N GLU A 4 -13.64 -29.75 21.45
CA GLU A 4 -13.73 -28.29 21.36
C GLU A 4 -12.81 -27.58 22.37
N ARG A 5 -12.66 -28.17 23.57
CA ARG A 5 -11.77 -27.61 24.60
C ARG A 5 -10.31 -27.79 24.22
N GLN A 6 -9.94 -28.93 23.66
CA GLN A 6 -8.58 -29.19 23.18
C GLN A 6 -8.20 -28.31 21.99
N GLU A 7 -9.13 -28.09 21.06
CA GLU A 7 -8.92 -27.18 19.93
C GLU A 7 -8.75 -25.73 20.38
N ARG A 8 -9.55 -25.29 21.37
CA ARG A 8 -9.43 -23.96 21.96
C ARG A 8 -8.12 -23.77 22.72
N GLU A 9 -7.69 -24.76 23.49
CA GLU A 9 -6.41 -24.76 24.20
C GLU A 9 -5.23 -24.69 23.21
N ARG A 10 -5.27 -25.47 22.12
CA ARG A 10 -4.27 -25.40 21.03
C ARG A 10 -4.24 -24.03 20.35
N LEU A 11 -5.40 -23.44 20.10
CA LEU A 11 -5.49 -22.10 19.51
C LEU A 11 -4.84 -21.05 20.42
N TYR A 12 -5.13 -21.10 21.73
CA TYR A 12 -4.51 -20.19 22.69
C TYR A 12 -2.98 -20.36 22.75
N GLU A 13 -2.49 -21.59 22.75
CA GLU A 13 -1.05 -21.87 22.70
C GLU A 13 -0.41 -21.31 21.41
N GLN A 14 -1.06 -21.48 20.26
CA GLN A 14 -0.59 -20.94 18.98
C GLN A 14 -0.55 -19.42 18.97
N CYS A 15 -1.56 -18.75 19.53
CA CYS A 15 -1.59 -17.30 19.63
C CYS A 15 -0.51 -16.77 20.60
N LEU A 16 -0.28 -17.44 21.73
CA LEU A 16 0.76 -17.07 22.70
C LEU A 16 2.17 -17.36 22.18
N GLN A 17 2.32 -18.37 21.33
CA GLN A 17 3.59 -18.76 20.70
C GLN A 17 3.76 -18.18 19.29
N ALA A 18 2.86 -17.32 18.83
CA ALA A 18 2.98 -16.71 17.51
C ALA A 18 4.32 -15.96 17.39
N PRO A 19 4.99 -16.03 16.23
CA PRO A 19 6.15 -15.20 15.96
C PRO A 19 5.73 -13.72 16.03
N THR A 20 6.44 -12.94 16.83
CA THR A 20 6.39 -11.49 16.69
C THR A 20 6.94 -11.14 15.31
N PRO A 21 6.43 -10.09 14.65
CA PRO A 21 6.97 -9.66 13.36
C PRO A 21 8.48 -9.44 13.52
N LEU A 22 9.28 -10.08 12.66
CA LEU A 22 10.74 -10.04 12.71
C LEU A 22 11.22 -8.59 12.84
N ARG A 23 11.69 -8.23 14.03
CA ARG A 23 12.28 -6.91 14.26
C ARG A 23 13.68 -6.93 13.66
N HIS A 24 13.96 -6.00 12.75
CA HIS A 24 15.32 -5.84 12.23
C HIS A 24 16.27 -5.46 13.38
N LEU A 25 17.16 -6.38 13.76
CA LEU A 25 18.24 -6.14 14.73
C LEU A 25 19.41 -5.44 14.06
N THR A 26 19.87 -4.35 14.67
CA THR A 26 21.10 -3.66 14.28
C THR A 26 22.34 -4.53 14.56
N GLN A 27 23.47 -4.25 13.90
CA GLN A 27 24.70 -5.05 14.04
C GLN A 27 25.14 -5.21 15.51
N LYS A 28 25.11 -4.12 16.28
CA LYS A 28 25.44 -4.11 17.73
C LYS A 28 24.49 -4.93 18.60
N GLU A 29 23.24 -5.11 18.17
CA GLU A 29 22.27 -5.94 18.89
C GLU A 29 22.50 -7.43 18.57
N ARG A 30 22.86 -7.77 17.33
CA ARG A 30 23.22 -9.13 16.92
C ARG A 30 24.48 -9.63 17.64
N GLU A 31 25.48 -8.77 17.78
CA GLU A 31 26.71 -9.09 18.52
C GLU A 31 26.41 -9.39 20.00
N ARG A 32 25.57 -8.56 20.64
CA ARG A 32 25.12 -8.79 22.02
C ARG A 32 24.29 -10.06 22.18
N GLU A 33 23.47 -10.40 21.20
CA GLU A 33 22.73 -11.67 21.21
C GLU A 33 23.68 -12.87 21.05
N ALA A 34 24.70 -12.78 20.19
CA ALA A 34 25.73 -13.79 20.05
C ALA A 34 26.58 -13.98 21.33
N GLU A 35 26.86 -12.91 22.07
CA GLU A 35 27.51 -13.00 23.39
C GLU A 35 26.61 -13.66 24.44
N ARG A 36 25.31 -13.37 24.43
CA ARG A 36 24.32 -14.04 25.29
C ARG A 36 24.18 -15.52 24.96
N GLU A 37 24.21 -15.88 23.67
CA GLU A 37 24.24 -17.27 23.22
C GLU A 37 25.47 -18.01 23.73
N LYS A 38 26.65 -17.38 23.70
CA LYS A 38 27.89 -17.96 24.30
C LYS A 38 27.76 -18.19 25.81
N LEU A 39 26.98 -17.37 26.50
CA LEU A 39 26.68 -17.50 27.93
C LEU A 39 25.50 -18.45 28.21
N GLY A 40 24.92 -19.08 27.19
CA GLY A 40 23.81 -20.03 27.32
C GLY A 40 22.42 -19.40 27.50
N LEU A 41 22.29 -18.08 27.38
CA LEU A 41 21.00 -17.37 27.39
C LEU A 41 20.44 -17.24 25.98
N ILE A 42 19.64 -18.23 25.56
CA ILE A 42 19.04 -18.27 24.22
C ILE A 42 17.66 -17.59 24.24
N SER A 43 17.42 -16.68 23.29
CA SER A 43 16.11 -16.05 23.10
C SER A 43 15.08 -17.03 22.54
N LYS A 44 13.78 -16.78 22.80
CA LYS A 44 12.69 -17.62 22.24
C LYS A 44 12.69 -17.62 20.71
N ASP A 45 13.08 -16.51 20.09
CA ASP A 45 13.17 -16.38 18.64
C ASP A 45 14.35 -17.20 18.08
N ARG A 46 15.50 -17.19 18.75
CA ARG A 46 16.64 -18.02 18.38
C ARG A 46 16.38 -19.52 18.55
N GLN A 47 15.64 -19.92 19.59
CA GLN A 47 15.18 -21.30 19.75
C GLN A 47 14.29 -21.74 18.58
N ARG A 48 13.38 -20.87 18.13
CA ARG A 48 12.53 -21.13 16.95
C ARG A 48 13.35 -21.24 15.66
N GLU A 49 14.34 -20.39 15.46
CA GLU A 49 15.25 -20.48 14.31
C GLU A 49 16.01 -21.81 14.30
N ILE A 50 16.55 -22.22 15.45
CA ILE A 50 17.25 -23.49 15.60
C ILE A 50 16.30 -24.67 15.33
N ASP A 51 15.05 -24.60 15.82
CA ASP A 51 14.06 -25.64 15.58
C ASP A 51 13.60 -25.69 14.12
N MET A 52 13.45 -24.54 13.44
CA MET A 52 13.16 -24.50 11.99
C MET A 52 14.34 -25.05 11.17
N MET A 53 15.59 -24.71 11.54
CA MET A 53 16.80 -25.24 10.90
C MET A 53 16.94 -26.76 11.12
N LYS A 54 16.58 -27.27 12.31
CA LYS A 54 16.55 -28.70 12.62
C LYS A 54 15.45 -29.44 11.88
N ARG A 55 14.28 -28.82 11.69
CA ARG A 55 13.14 -29.41 10.98
C ARG A 55 13.36 -29.56 9.47
N LYS A 56 14.41 -28.94 8.89
CA LYS A 56 14.74 -29.00 7.45
C LYS A 56 13.50 -28.81 6.57
N ASP A 57 12.61 -27.90 6.95
CA ASP A 57 11.38 -27.63 6.19
C ASP A 57 11.74 -26.87 4.90
N ASP A 58 11.71 -27.57 3.76
CA ASP A 58 12.00 -27.03 2.43
C ASP A 58 11.05 -25.90 1.98
N LYS A 59 9.97 -25.64 2.74
CA LYS A 59 8.98 -24.59 2.46
C LYS A 59 9.50 -23.15 2.63
N PHE A 60 10.64 -22.96 3.29
CA PHE A 60 11.25 -21.64 3.52
C PHE A 60 12.51 -21.38 2.68
N LYS A 61 12.86 -22.28 1.75
CA LYS A 61 13.92 -22.01 0.78
C LYS A 61 13.44 -20.94 -0.20
N VAL A 62 14.19 -19.85 -0.34
CA VAL A 62 13.99 -18.86 -1.39
C VAL A 62 14.18 -19.58 -2.73
N SER A 63 13.12 -19.71 -3.52
CA SER A 63 13.20 -20.35 -4.83
C SER A 63 14.11 -19.53 -5.74
N GLU A 64 15.09 -20.18 -6.39
CA GLU A 64 15.98 -19.53 -7.38
C GLU A 64 15.20 -18.99 -8.60
N LYS A 65 14.02 -19.54 -8.84
CA LYS A 65 13.08 -19.07 -9.86
C LYS A 65 12.26 -17.91 -9.29
N PRO A 66 12.02 -16.83 -10.07
CA PRO A 66 11.21 -15.70 -9.61
C PRO A 66 9.86 -16.23 -9.14
N THR A 67 9.60 -16.07 -7.85
CA THR A 67 8.36 -16.53 -7.24
C THR A 67 7.24 -15.65 -7.77
N ILE A 68 6.26 -16.27 -8.41
CA ILE A 68 5.06 -15.59 -8.87
C ILE A 68 4.34 -15.05 -7.63
N ILE A 69 4.13 -13.73 -7.57
CA ILE A 69 3.38 -13.09 -6.49
C ILE A 69 1.89 -13.28 -6.78
N GLY A 70 1.24 -14.25 -6.11
CA GLY A 70 -0.19 -14.52 -6.30
C GLY A 70 -0.57 -15.97 -6.04
N THR A 71 -1.85 -16.28 -6.21
CA THR A 71 -2.33 -17.68 -6.22
C THR A 71 -1.79 -18.38 -7.47
N PRO A 72 -1.11 -19.53 -7.34
CA PRO A 72 -0.54 -20.23 -8.47
C PRO A 72 -1.64 -20.61 -9.48
N GLY A 73 -1.45 -20.24 -10.76
CA GLY A 73 -2.40 -20.51 -11.84
C GLY A 73 -3.39 -19.38 -12.15
N LEU A 74 -3.32 -18.26 -11.43
CA LEU A 74 -4.12 -17.04 -11.72
C LEU A 74 -3.28 -15.94 -12.37
N ASP A 75 -2.22 -16.30 -13.10
CA ASP A 75 -1.46 -15.31 -13.85
C ASP A 75 -2.03 -15.21 -15.26
N TYR A 76 -1.94 -14.03 -15.86
CA TYR A 76 -2.39 -13.82 -17.24
C TYR A 76 -1.72 -14.77 -18.25
N VAL A 77 -0.52 -15.25 -17.92
CA VAL A 77 0.21 -16.27 -18.69
C VAL A 77 -0.38 -17.67 -18.50
N SER A 78 -0.62 -18.09 -17.25
CA SER A 78 -1.16 -19.42 -16.94
C SER A 78 -2.64 -19.56 -17.32
N LEU A 79 -3.37 -18.46 -17.37
CA LEU A 79 -4.74 -18.37 -17.89
C LEU A 79 -4.81 -18.33 -19.42
N GLY A 80 -3.67 -18.23 -20.12
CA GLY A 80 -3.62 -18.19 -21.59
C GLY A 80 -4.10 -16.88 -22.22
N LEU A 81 -4.24 -15.80 -21.44
CA LEU A 81 -4.60 -14.48 -21.97
C LEU A 81 -3.40 -13.76 -22.60
N VAL A 82 -2.17 -14.08 -22.16
CA VAL A 82 -0.94 -13.44 -22.61
C VAL A 82 0.07 -14.50 -23.06
N ASP A 83 0.37 -14.50 -24.35
CA ASP A 83 1.44 -15.33 -24.92
C ASP A 83 2.81 -14.75 -24.56
N VAL A 84 3.63 -15.54 -23.85
CA VAL A 84 4.97 -15.12 -23.40
C VAL A 84 5.88 -14.77 -24.57
N ASP A 85 5.75 -15.49 -25.70
CA ASP A 85 6.58 -15.29 -26.88
C ASP A 85 6.27 -13.98 -27.62
N LYS A 86 5.07 -13.44 -27.43
CA LYS A 86 4.65 -12.16 -28.02
C LYS A 86 4.98 -10.96 -27.13
N LEU A 87 5.46 -11.19 -25.91
CA LEU A 87 5.85 -10.09 -25.02
C LEU A 87 7.05 -9.35 -25.63
N PRO A 88 6.94 -8.03 -25.86
CA PRO A 88 8.06 -7.25 -26.34
C PRO A 88 9.18 -7.32 -25.30
N LYS A 89 10.31 -7.91 -25.70
CA LYS A 89 11.53 -7.93 -24.89
C LYS A 89 12.21 -6.58 -25.06
N TYR A 90 12.30 -5.84 -23.97
CA TYR A 90 13.06 -4.60 -23.95
C TYR A 90 14.46 -4.89 -23.43
N ASP A 91 15.48 -4.47 -24.17
CA ASP A 91 16.88 -4.54 -23.73
C ASP A 91 17.16 -3.41 -22.73
N LEU A 92 16.57 -3.50 -21.54
CA LEU A 92 16.97 -2.66 -20.43
C LEU A 92 18.11 -3.37 -19.69
N THR A 93 19.32 -2.80 -19.77
CA THR A 93 20.43 -3.32 -18.97
C THR A 93 20.07 -3.23 -17.48
N VAL A 94 20.50 -4.21 -16.68
CA VAL A 94 20.25 -4.21 -15.22
C VAL A 94 20.79 -2.93 -14.58
N GLU A 95 21.88 -2.39 -15.13
CA GLU A 95 22.51 -1.14 -14.70
C GLU A 95 21.62 0.08 -14.97
N ASP A 96 21.04 0.18 -16.16
CA ASP A 96 20.12 1.27 -16.50
C ASP A 96 18.83 1.21 -15.67
N GLY A 97 18.30 0.02 -15.44
CA GLY A 97 17.15 -0.17 -14.55
C GLY A 97 17.43 0.33 -13.13
N ARG A 98 18.59 -0.02 -12.56
CA ARG A 98 19.01 0.47 -11.23
C ARG A 98 19.20 1.98 -11.21
N ARG A 99 19.78 2.56 -12.26
CA ARG A 99 19.98 4.00 -12.39
C ARG A 99 18.65 4.75 -12.43
N LEU A 100 17.71 4.30 -13.27
CA LEU A 100 16.38 4.91 -13.41
C LEU A 100 15.57 4.82 -12.11
N ALA A 101 15.58 3.67 -11.43
CA ALA A 101 14.88 3.50 -10.16
C ALA A 101 15.41 4.44 -9.06
N LYS A 102 16.74 4.62 -9.00
CA LYS A 102 17.38 5.55 -8.06
C LYS A 102 16.99 7.00 -8.36
N GLU A 103 16.96 7.39 -9.62
CA GLU A 103 16.55 8.73 -10.05
C GLU A 103 15.08 9.01 -9.77
N TYR A 104 14.19 8.06 -10.08
CA TYR A 104 12.77 8.16 -9.77
C TYR A 104 12.54 8.36 -8.27
N SER A 105 13.20 7.53 -7.44
CA SER A 105 13.11 7.64 -5.98
C SER A 105 13.62 9.00 -5.48
N ARG A 106 14.71 9.50 -6.05
CA ARG A 106 15.28 10.82 -5.72
C ARG A 106 14.31 11.95 -6.03
N VAL A 107 13.71 11.95 -7.22
CA VAL A 107 12.73 12.97 -7.65
C VAL A 107 11.47 12.89 -6.80
N LEU A 108 10.95 11.70 -6.54
CA LEU A 108 9.75 11.49 -5.73
C LEU A 108 9.94 12.00 -4.30
N MET A 109 11.08 11.69 -3.68
CA MET A 109 11.40 12.18 -2.32
C MET A 109 11.57 13.70 -2.28
N ARG A 110 12.11 14.32 -3.34
CA ARG A 110 12.17 15.78 -3.45
C ARG A 110 10.76 16.38 -3.50
N LYS A 111 9.88 15.85 -4.36
CA LYS A 111 8.47 16.29 -4.48
C LYS A 111 7.73 16.11 -3.16
N HIS A 112 7.92 14.98 -2.48
CA HIS A 112 7.28 14.70 -1.20
C HIS A 112 7.71 15.70 -0.12
N ARG A 113 9.02 15.98 0.01
CA ARG A 113 9.51 16.98 0.98
C ARG A 113 8.99 18.39 0.67
N ALA A 114 8.96 18.78 -0.60
CA ALA A 114 8.41 20.07 -1.01
C ALA A 114 6.91 20.19 -0.65
N ARG A 115 6.14 19.12 -0.90
CA ARG A 115 4.73 19.05 -0.50
C ARG A 115 4.55 19.15 1.02
N GLN A 116 5.32 18.38 1.79
CA GLN A 116 5.28 18.40 3.26
C GLN A 116 5.59 19.80 3.83
N ALA A 117 6.60 20.48 3.27
CA ALA A 117 6.93 21.85 3.66
C ALA A 117 5.79 22.82 3.34
N ALA A 118 5.18 22.71 2.16
CA ALA A 118 4.04 23.54 1.75
C ALA A 118 2.81 23.30 2.64
N GLU A 119 2.44 22.05 2.90
CA GLU A 119 1.32 21.67 3.77
C GLU A 119 1.55 22.15 5.22
N SER A 120 2.78 21.99 5.74
CA SER A 120 3.12 22.45 7.10
C SER A 120 3.04 23.96 7.23
N ASN A 121 3.54 24.70 6.23
CA ASN A 121 3.46 26.15 6.18
C ASN A 121 2.01 26.63 6.08
N LEU A 122 1.20 25.99 5.23
CA LEU A 122 -0.22 26.30 5.08
C LEU A 122 -0.99 26.08 6.39
N LEU A 123 -0.69 24.98 7.10
CA LEU A 123 -1.30 24.68 8.39
C LEU A 123 -0.91 25.71 9.46
N ARG A 124 0.35 26.12 9.50
CA ARG A 124 0.81 27.20 10.40
C ARG A 124 0.07 28.50 10.13
N MET A 125 0.05 28.95 8.86
CA MET A 125 -0.66 30.18 8.47
C MET A 125 -2.16 30.09 8.76
N LYS A 126 -2.79 28.94 8.55
CA LYS A 126 -4.20 28.73 8.91
C LYS A 126 -4.45 28.95 10.41
N LYS A 127 -3.57 28.44 11.28
CA LYS A 127 -3.70 28.63 12.73
C LYS A 127 -3.54 30.09 13.13
N GLU A 128 -2.49 30.74 12.62
CA GLU A 128 -2.23 32.17 12.85
C GLU A 128 -3.41 33.04 12.38
N ALA A 129 -4.00 32.71 11.22
CA ALA A 129 -5.17 33.40 10.70
C ALA A 129 -6.41 33.24 11.58
N ILE A 130 -6.66 32.03 12.13
CA ILE A 130 -7.77 31.80 13.06
C ILE A 130 -7.57 32.58 14.37
N GLU A 131 -6.33 32.63 14.87
CA GLU A 131 -6.01 33.35 16.10
C GLU A 131 -6.15 34.87 15.97
N ALA A 132 -5.90 35.41 14.78
CA ALA A 132 -6.11 36.82 14.47
C ALA A 132 -7.59 37.24 14.35
N LEU A 133 -8.55 36.29 14.39
CA LEU A 133 -9.98 36.61 14.33
C LEU A 133 -10.53 37.12 15.67
N PRO A 134 -11.57 37.98 15.65
CA PRO A 134 -12.33 38.34 16.85
C PRO A 134 -12.96 37.11 17.53
N GLU A 135 -13.15 37.18 18.86
CA GLU A 135 -13.53 36.03 19.71
C GLU A 135 -14.74 35.23 19.19
N GLY A 136 -15.83 35.92 18.80
CA GLY A 136 -17.03 35.25 18.29
C GLY A 136 -16.86 34.53 16.94
N LEU A 137 -15.96 35.02 16.07
CA LEU A 137 -15.65 34.35 14.79
C LEU A 137 -14.62 33.25 14.98
N ARG A 138 -13.75 33.36 15.98
CA ARG A 138 -12.75 32.33 16.31
C ARG A 138 -13.43 31.03 16.75
N GLU A 139 -14.47 31.13 17.57
CA GLU A 139 -15.26 29.97 18.00
C GLU A 139 -15.94 29.27 16.82
N ALA A 140 -16.54 30.03 15.91
CA ALA A 140 -17.17 29.48 14.71
C ALA A 140 -16.15 28.82 13.76
N ALA A 141 -14.96 29.42 13.60
CA ALA A 141 -13.92 28.91 12.69
C ALA A 141 -13.23 27.62 13.19
N LEU A 142 -13.34 27.30 14.48
CA LEU A 142 -12.82 26.05 15.05
C LEU A 142 -13.70 24.83 14.73
N VAL A 143 -14.97 25.05 14.40
CA VAL A 143 -15.91 23.99 14.06
C VAL A 143 -15.66 23.53 12.61
N PRO A 144 -15.41 22.22 12.36
CA PRO A 144 -15.27 21.71 11.00
C PRO A 144 -16.56 21.85 10.20
N ASP A 145 -16.44 22.35 8.96
CA ASP A 145 -17.56 22.34 8.01
C ASP A 145 -17.82 20.91 7.53
N LEU A 146 -19.05 20.44 7.74
CA LEU A 146 -19.52 19.11 7.35
C LEU A 146 -20.34 19.12 6.05
N ALA A 147 -20.45 20.26 5.37
CA ALA A 147 -21.10 20.33 4.07
C ALA A 147 -20.39 19.39 3.07
N PRO A 148 -21.15 18.61 2.28
CA PRO A 148 -20.55 17.76 1.26
C PRO A 148 -19.87 18.62 0.20
N PHE A 149 -18.79 18.09 -0.38
CA PHE A 149 -18.14 18.76 -1.51
C PHE A 149 -19.11 18.90 -2.70
N PRO A 150 -19.00 19.98 -3.48
CA PRO A 150 -19.90 20.22 -4.61
C PRO A 150 -19.73 19.12 -5.67
N VAL A 151 -20.86 18.60 -6.15
CA VAL A 151 -20.93 17.52 -7.15
C VAL A 151 -20.26 17.92 -8.47
N ASN A 152 -20.22 19.23 -8.78
CA ASN A 152 -19.63 19.78 -10.00
C ASN A 152 -18.09 19.88 -9.96
N ARG A 153 -17.42 19.29 -8.97
CA ARG A 153 -15.96 19.23 -8.91
C ARG A 153 -15.45 18.09 -9.78
N PHE A 154 -15.19 18.38 -11.06
CA PHE A 154 -14.61 17.41 -11.99
C PHE A 154 -13.11 17.20 -11.73
N MET A 155 -12.65 15.95 -11.90
CA MET A 155 -11.22 15.66 -11.93
C MET A 155 -10.60 16.27 -13.19
N ALA A 156 -9.35 16.73 -13.08
CA ALA A 156 -8.59 17.16 -14.25
C ALA A 156 -8.42 15.96 -15.20
N THR A 157 -8.96 16.07 -16.41
CA THR A 157 -8.81 15.09 -17.48
C THR A 157 -7.56 15.39 -18.32
N LEU A 158 -7.07 14.39 -19.03
CA LEU A 158 -5.89 14.54 -19.92
C LEU A 158 -6.15 15.57 -21.03
N THR A 159 -7.38 15.67 -21.50
CA THR A 159 -7.83 16.62 -22.52
C THR A 159 -8.89 17.55 -21.95
N PRO A 160 -8.93 18.83 -22.37
CA PRO A 160 -10.04 19.73 -22.02
C PRO A 160 -11.37 19.22 -22.61
N PRO A 161 -12.51 19.65 -22.05
CA PRO A 161 -13.82 19.24 -22.56
C PRO A 161 -14.07 19.77 -23.97
N ILE A 162 -14.76 18.97 -24.79
CA ILE A 162 -15.17 19.34 -26.14
C ILE A 162 -16.41 20.23 -26.05
N GLU A 163 -16.39 21.38 -26.74
CA GLU A 163 -17.50 22.32 -26.79
C GLU A 163 -18.75 21.65 -27.38
N GLY A 164 -19.92 21.89 -26.77
CA GLY A 164 -21.21 21.38 -27.26
C GLY A 164 -21.43 19.85 -27.13
N TYR A 165 -20.43 19.07 -26.68
CA TYR A 165 -20.57 17.61 -26.59
C TYR A 165 -21.71 17.17 -25.65
N ILE A 166 -21.84 17.83 -24.50
CA ILE A 166 -22.91 17.53 -23.53
C ILE A 166 -24.29 17.83 -24.13
N GLU A 167 -24.41 18.89 -24.94
CA GLU A 167 -25.66 19.27 -25.60
C GLU A 167 -26.04 18.23 -26.65
N GLN A 168 -25.09 17.79 -27.48
CA GLN A 168 -25.30 16.73 -28.47
C GLN A 168 -25.71 15.41 -27.82
N VAL A 169 -25.08 15.03 -26.70
CA VAL A 169 -25.45 13.82 -25.95
C VAL A 169 -26.87 13.94 -25.37
N ARG A 170 -27.22 15.10 -24.81
CA ARG A 170 -28.58 15.36 -24.31
C ARG A 170 -29.63 15.33 -25.42
N GLU A 171 -29.35 15.95 -26.56
CA GLU A 171 -30.23 15.91 -27.74
C GLU A 171 -30.42 14.47 -28.25
N ALA A 172 -29.34 13.70 -28.35
CA ALA A 172 -29.39 12.30 -28.76
C ALA A 172 -30.19 11.44 -27.77
N ALA A 173 -29.98 11.62 -26.46
CA ALA A 173 -30.73 10.92 -25.42
C ALA A 173 -32.23 11.24 -25.48
N ASN A 174 -32.58 12.52 -25.66
CA ASN A 174 -33.97 12.97 -25.82
C ASN A 174 -34.64 12.39 -27.08
N ARG A 175 -33.89 12.26 -28.19
CA ARG A 175 -34.40 11.62 -29.42
C ARG A 175 -34.64 10.11 -29.25
N ILE A 176 -33.88 9.45 -28.39
CA ILE A 176 -34.00 8.00 -28.13
C ILE A 176 -35.14 7.73 -27.15
N SER A 177 -35.23 8.48 -26.04
CA SER A 177 -36.28 8.31 -25.03
C SER A 177 -37.69 8.58 -25.58
N GLY A 178 -37.83 9.48 -26.57
CA GLY A 178 -39.10 9.72 -27.25
C GLY A 178 -39.55 8.61 -28.21
N LYS A 179 -38.71 7.61 -28.52
CA LYS A 179 -39.02 6.51 -29.45
C LYS A 179 -39.44 5.20 -28.78
N GLU A 180 -39.26 5.05 -27.48
CA GLU A 180 -39.77 3.89 -26.75
C GLU A 180 -41.23 4.13 -26.35
N LYS A 181 -42.15 3.75 -27.25
CA LYS A 181 -43.55 3.55 -26.87
C LYS A 181 -43.60 2.42 -25.84
N ILE A 182 -44.12 2.75 -24.65
CA ILE A 182 -44.53 1.83 -23.59
C ILE A 182 -45.30 0.67 -24.23
N ARG A 183 -44.78 -0.54 -24.05
CA ARG A 183 -45.46 -1.79 -24.40
C ARG A 183 -46.13 -2.34 -23.16
#